data_AF-F6V8F4-F1
#
_entry.id   AF-F6V8F4-F1
#
_cell.length_a   1.000
_cell.length_b   1.000
_cell.length_c   1.000
_cell.angle_alpha   90.00
_cell.angle_beta   90.00
_cell.angle_gamma   90.00
#
_symmetry.space_group_name_H-M   'P 1'
#
loop_
_entity.id
_entity.type
_entity.pdbx_description
1 polymer ?
#
loop_
_entity_poly.entity_id
_entity_poly.type
_entity_poly.pdbx_seq_one_letter_code
_entity_poly.pdbx_strand_id
1 'polypeptide(L)'
;MASVTYNLKLWSLQQHSVLDKDGAAVRYQEKETNATPTSEYYDIKKAYVTSRDGLWCPRNKRPVKLREQIKLVEDTLRSTEVVCVIWKHFDTVQLVFSTGLIVDIEVTKQLDIKRINFEKSLQGKLSTPACSAIYAEQFVCFSFNSQTKLAFLSLKNEVKVSYIELPGTHSKIVRYLSVNDSEDMMVCWWHHGPWFQTAHENEHHNMVLLGCSFG
;
A
#
# COMPACT_ATOMS: atom_id res chain seq x y z
N MET A 1 -13.49 22.47 23.87
CA MET A 1 -13.26 22.43 22.41
C MET A 1 -12.43 21.21 22.10
N ALA A 2 -13.03 20.16 21.53
CA ALA A 2 -12.27 19.05 20.98
C ALA A 2 -11.69 19.51 19.64
N SER A 3 -10.46 20.03 19.66
CA SER A 3 -9.66 20.15 18.45
C SER A 3 -9.43 18.73 17.95
N VAL A 4 -9.77 18.43 16.70
CA VAL A 4 -9.35 17.20 16.04
C VAL A 4 -7.83 17.33 15.81
N THR A 5 -7.06 17.02 16.84
CA THR A 5 -5.60 17.00 16.74
C THR A 5 -5.20 15.75 15.98
N TYR A 6 -4.96 15.87 14.68
CA TYR A 6 -4.28 14.81 13.94
C TYR A 6 -2.79 14.85 14.26
N ASN A 7 -2.12 13.71 14.06
CA ASN A 7 -0.66 13.62 14.14
C ASN A 7 -0.17 13.00 12.84
N LEU A 8 0.54 13.78 12.03
CA LEU A 8 1.06 13.35 10.75
C LEU A 8 2.57 13.23 10.84
N LYS A 9 3.11 12.03 10.60
CA LYS A 9 4.56 11.79 10.55
C LYS A 9 4.99 11.38 9.15
N LEU A 10 5.69 12.27 8.45
CA LEU A 10 6.22 12.01 7.12
C LEU A 10 7.60 11.36 7.21
N TRP A 11 7.67 10.10 6.79
CA TRP A 11 8.91 9.36 6.63
C TRP A 11 9.41 9.45 5.18
N SER A 12 10.16 10.52 4.88
CA SER A 12 10.73 10.77 3.55
C SER A 12 12.11 11.40 3.61
N LEU A 13 13.00 10.98 2.71
CA LEU A 13 14.32 11.59 2.52
C LEU A 13 14.24 12.87 1.67
N GLN A 14 13.15 13.05 0.92
CA GLN A 14 12.89 14.23 0.12
C GLN A 14 12.37 15.39 0.97
N GLN A 15 12.70 16.63 0.57
CA GLN A 15 12.16 17.83 1.21
C GLN A 15 10.76 18.15 0.65
N HIS A 16 9.79 18.31 1.56
CA HIS A 16 8.39 18.61 1.22
C HIS A 16 7.96 19.88 1.95
N SER A 17 7.85 21.00 1.23
CA SER A 17 7.57 22.33 1.78
C SER A 17 6.17 22.47 2.39
N VAL A 18 5.23 21.62 1.98
CA VAL A 18 3.83 21.65 2.45
C VAL A 18 3.73 21.40 3.96
N LEU A 19 4.63 20.60 4.51
CA LEU A 19 4.58 20.26 5.93
C LEU A 19 5.13 21.36 6.83
N ASP A 20 5.89 22.32 6.31
CA ASP A 20 6.57 23.32 7.13
C ASP A 20 5.62 24.29 7.82
N LYS A 21 4.40 24.45 7.30
CA LYS A 21 3.36 25.35 7.82
C LYS A 21 2.40 24.69 8.81
N ASP A 22 2.45 23.38 8.95
CA ASP A 22 1.58 22.61 9.85
C ASP A 22 2.35 22.13 11.08
N GLY A 23 1.98 22.66 12.26
CA GLY A 23 2.62 22.33 13.53
C GLY A 23 2.40 20.88 14.00
N ALA A 24 1.34 20.22 13.51
CA ALA A 24 1.04 18.82 13.83
C ALA A 24 1.71 17.83 12.84
N ALA A 25 2.28 18.34 11.76
CA ALA A 25 3.01 17.57 10.77
C ALA A 25 4.51 17.57 11.05
N VAL A 26 5.06 16.39 11.29
CA VAL A 26 6.45 16.16 11.66
C VAL A 26 7.13 15.35 10.58
N ARG A 27 8.34 15.76 10.19
CA ARG A 27 9.15 15.01 9.24
C ARG A 27 10.16 14.13 9.96
N TYR A 28 10.53 13.02 9.34
CA TYR A 28 11.66 12.20 9.73
C TYR A 28 12.95 13.05 9.82
N GLN A 29 13.56 13.06 11.00
CA GLN A 29 14.84 13.71 11.27
C GLN A 29 15.90 12.65 11.56
N GLU A 30 16.90 12.51 10.68
CA GLU A 30 17.97 11.54 10.83
C GLU A 30 18.94 11.91 11.96
N LYS A 31 19.19 13.20 12.16
CA LYS A 31 20.03 13.75 13.22
C LYS A 31 19.42 15.05 13.72
N GLU A 32 19.72 15.41 14.97
CA GLU A 32 19.54 16.78 15.42
C GLU A 32 20.45 17.65 14.56
N THR A 33 19.84 18.45 13.70
CA THR A 33 20.60 19.35 12.84
C THR A 33 20.98 20.56 13.68
N ASN A 34 22.28 20.81 13.85
CA ASN A 34 22.79 22.12 14.28
C ASN A 34 22.66 23.17 13.16
N ALA A 35 22.17 22.76 11.99
CA ALA A 35 21.91 23.65 10.87
C ALA A 35 20.71 24.54 11.19
N THR A 36 20.82 25.80 10.76
CA THR A 36 19.79 26.84 10.84
C THR A 36 18.39 26.26 10.65
N PRO A 37 17.42 26.61 11.53
CA PRO A 37 16.07 26.05 11.49
C PRO A 37 15.49 26.35 10.11
N THR A 38 15.34 25.31 9.29
CA THR A 38 14.85 25.42 7.91
C THR A 38 13.36 25.80 7.88
N SER A 39 12.70 25.72 9.04
CA SER A 39 11.31 26.08 9.27
C SER A 39 11.23 26.94 10.53
N GLU A 40 10.50 28.06 10.44
CA GLU A 40 10.17 28.94 11.58
C GLU A 40 9.46 28.21 12.73
N TYR A 41 8.91 27.01 12.46
CA TYR A 41 8.19 26.18 13.40
C TYR A 41 9.03 25.07 14.04
N TYR A 42 10.35 25.02 13.80
CA TYR A 42 11.21 23.94 14.27
C TYR A 42 11.07 23.67 15.79
N ASP A 43 11.24 24.70 16.62
CA ASP A 43 11.19 24.55 18.08
C ASP A 43 9.79 24.16 18.57
N ILE A 44 8.75 24.72 17.94
CA ILE A 44 7.35 24.41 18.24
C ILE A 44 7.06 22.93 17.94
N LYS A 45 7.49 22.44 16.78
CA LYS A 45 7.31 21.04 16.38
C LYS A 45 8.10 20.08 17.26
N LYS A 46 9.35 20.45 17.62
CA LYS A 46 10.17 19.66 18.54
C LYS A 46 9.50 19.57 19.92
N ALA A 47 9.07 20.70 20.48
CA ALA A 47 8.35 20.75 21.76
C ALA A 47 7.04 19.94 21.69
N TYR A 48 6.28 20.05 20.59
CA TYR A 48 5.06 19.30 20.37
C TYR A 48 5.29 17.78 20.40
N VAL A 49 6.29 17.28 19.67
CA VAL A 49 6.65 15.86 19.65
C VAL A 49 7.10 15.38 21.02
N THR A 50 7.98 16.14 21.69
CA THR A 50 8.50 15.77 23.01
C THR A 50 7.42 15.79 24.10
N SER A 51 6.44 16.71 24.02
CA SER A 51 5.32 16.78 24.98
C SER A 51 4.38 15.57 24.96
N ARG A 52 4.49 14.71 23.93
CA ARG A 52 3.67 13.50 23.75
C ARG A 52 4.49 12.21 23.76
N ASP A 53 5.63 12.24 24.46
CA ASP A 53 6.56 11.12 24.58
C ASP A 53 7.09 10.62 23.22
N GLY A 54 7.02 11.47 22.19
CA GLY A 54 7.54 11.20 20.86
C GLY A 54 9.04 11.48 20.77
N LEU A 55 9.71 10.76 19.87
CA LEU A 55 11.11 11.02 19.56
C LEU A 55 11.20 11.96 18.35
N TRP A 56 11.86 13.11 18.55
CA TRP A 56 12.18 14.06 17.48
C TRP A 56 13.10 13.43 16.44
N CYS A 57 14.19 12.80 16.92
CA CYS A 57 15.07 11.96 16.14
C CYS A 57 14.84 10.50 16.54
N PRO A 58 14.32 9.63 15.65
CA PRO A 58 14.07 8.23 15.96
C PRO A 58 15.34 7.52 16.44
N ARG A 59 15.26 6.84 17.59
CA ARG A 59 16.38 6.07 18.15
C ARG A 59 16.44 4.70 17.47
N ASN A 60 17.03 4.64 16.28
CA ASN A 60 17.27 3.38 15.59
C ASN A 60 18.67 2.83 15.90
N LYS A 61 18.77 1.55 16.28
CA LYS A 61 20.06 0.85 16.44
C LYS A 61 20.85 0.75 15.13
N ARG A 62 20.19 0.85 13.97
CA ARG A 62 20.79 0.76 12.62
C ARG A 62 20.25 1.86 11.69
N PRO A 63 20.61 3.13 11.94
CA PRO A 63 20.02 4.29 11.25
C PRO A 63 20.30 4.30 9.74
N VAL A 64 21.50 3.90 9.33
CA VAL A 64 21.89 3.81 7.90
C VAL A 64 21.01 2.82 7.16
N LYS A 65 20.79 1.62 7.72
CA LYS A 65 19.95 0.61 7.12
C LYS A 65 18.52 1.10 6.93
N LEU A 66 17.93 1.74 7.94
CA LEU A 66 16.58 2.29 7.83
C LEU A 66 16.49 3.38 6.75
N ARG A 67 17.48 4.27 6.68
CA ARG A 67 17.57 5.27 5.60
C ARG A 67 17.59 4.62 4.21
N GLU A 68 18.40 3.59 4.02
CA GLU A 68 18.44 2.84 2.75
C GLU A 68 17.11 2.15 2.44
N GLN A 69 16.45 1.58 3.44
CA GLN A 69 15.14 0.96 3.28
C GLN A 69 14.05 1.98 2.91
N ILE A 70 14.02 3.15 3.56
CA ILE A 70 13.10 4.25 3.20
C ILE A 70 13.36 4.69 1.76
N LYS A 71 14.63 4.87 1.38
CA LYS A 71 15.00 5.21 0.00
C LYS A 71 14.47 4.15 -0.99
N LEU A 72 14.64 2.87 -0.66
CA LEU A 72 14.15 1.78 -1.50
C LEU A 72 12.62 1.80 -1.64
N VAL A 73 11.87 2.10 -0.57
CA VAL A 73 10.41 2.29 -0.65
C VAL A 73 10.07 3.48 -1.55
N GLU A 74 10.72 4.63 -1.40
CA GLU A 74 10.50 5.81 -2.25
C GLU A 74 10.80 5.54 -3.73
N ASP A 75 11.89 4.84 -4.02
CA ASP A 75 12.26 4.47 -5.39
C ASP A 75 11.26 3.45 -5.99
N THR A 76 10.72 2.56 -5.16
CA THR A 76 9.67 1.62 -5.56
C THR A 76 8.35 2.34 -5.84
N LEU A 77 7.93 3.26 -4.97
CA LEU A 77 6.74 4.11 -5.16
C LEU A 77 6.81 4.98 -6.42
N ARG A 78 8.03 5.35 -6.85
CA ARG A 78 8.24 6.15 -8.06
C ARG A 78 8.16 5.32 -9.34
N SER A 79 8.50 4.04 -9.26
CA SER A 79 8.63 3.14 -10.42
C SER A 79 7.45 2.20 -10.60
N THR A 80 6.67 1.96 -9.55
CA THR A 80 5.59 0.98 -9.52
C THR A 80 4.39 1.48 -8.72
N GLU A 81 3.20 1.02 -9.08
CA GLU A 81 1.95 1.40 -8.42
C GLU A 81 1.68 0.52 -7.20
N VAL A 82 1.11 1.11 -6.14
CA VAL A 82 0.55 0.38 -5.01
C VAL A 82 -0.90 0.03 -5.35
N VAL A 83 -1.20 -1.27 -5.38
CA VAL A 83 -2.52 -1.80 -5.79
C VAL A 83 -3.37 -2.26 -4.62
N CYS A 84 -2.78 -2.38 -3.42
CA CYS A 84 -3.48 -2.67 -2.18
C CYS A 84 -2.70 -2.12 -0.98
N VAL A 85 -3.43 -1.62 0.03
CA VAL A 85 -2.89 -1.12 1.31
C VAL A 85 -3.70 -1.73 2.44
N ILE A 86 -3.04 -2.38 3.39
CA ILE A 86 -3.71 -3.17 4.43
C ILE A 86 -3.06 -2.93 5.78
N TRP A 87 -3.88 -2.83 6.82
CA TRP A 87 -3.42 -2.93 8.20
C TRP A 87 -3.45 -4.40 8.62
N LYS A 88 -2.30 -5.07 8.58
CA LYS A 88 -2.18 -6.49 8.98
C LYS A 88 -2.35 -6.65 10.49
N HIS A 89 -1.82 -5.67 11.23
CA HIS A 89 -1.94 -5.54 12.68
C HIS A 89 -2.07 -4.05 13.02
N PHE A 90 -2.34 -3.74 14.29
CA PHE A 90 -2.45 -2.34 14.76
C PHE A 90 -1.17 -1.51 14.58
N ASP A 91 -0.02 -2.17 14.35
CA ASP A 91 1.28 -1.52 14.19
C ASP A 91 2.00 -1.88 12.89
N THR A 92 1.33 -2.54 11.94
CA THR A 92 1.95 -2.99 10.69
C THR A 92 1.07 -2.64 9.49
N VAL A 93 1.58 -1.75 8.63
CA VAL A 93 0.98 -1.44 7.32
C VAL A 93 1.68 -2.27 6.27
N GLN A 94 0.90 -2.96 5.45
CA GLN A 94 1.37 -3.69 4.29
C GLN A 94 0.99 -2.95 3.01
N LEU A 95 1.97 -2.77 2.13
CA LEU A 95 1.82 -2.24 0.78
C LEU A 95 2.04 -3.37 -0.21
N VAL A 96 1.06 -3.60 -1.09
CA VAL A 96 1.18 -4.57 -2.19
C VAL A 96 1.36 -3.78 -3.49
N PHE A 97 2.48 -3.99 -4.16
CA PHE A 97 2.79 -3.33 -5.43
C PHE A 97 2.29 -4.14 -6.62
N SER A 98 2.03 -3.45 -7.73
CA SER A 98 1.56 -4.04 -8.99
C SER A 98 2.48 -5.14 -9.54
N THR A 99 3.76 -5.14 -9.16
CA THR A 99 4.75 -6.14 -9.56
C THR A 99 4.74 -7.41 -8.71
N GLY A 100 3.90 -7.48 -7.67
CA GLY A 100 3.90 -8.56 -6.68
C GLY A 100 4.92 -8.38 -5.56
N LEU A 101 5.66 -7.26 -5.52
CA LEU A 101 6.46 -6.92 -4.34
C LEU A 101 5.52 -6.54 -3.18
N ILE A 102 5.77 -7.10 -2.01
CA ILE A 102 5.06 -6.76 -0.77
C ILE A 102 6.03 -6.08 0.18
N VAL A 103 5.58 -4.98 0.79
CA VAL A 103 6.38 -4.21 1.75
C VAL A 103 5.60 -4.06 3.05
N ASP A 104 6.11 -4.65 4.12
CA ASP A 104 5.58 -4.47 5.48
C ASP A 104 6.35 -3.36 6.19
N ILE A 105 5.62 -2.36 6.70
CA ILE A 105 6.14 -1.24 7.47
C ILE A 105 5.59 -1.35 8.90
N GLU A 106 6.49 -1.67 9.83
CA GLU A 106 6.16 -1.75 11.26
C GLU A 106 6.42 -0.41 11.93
N VAL A 107 5.45 0.07 12.68
CA VAL A 107 5.50 1.37 13.37
C VAL A 107 5.43 1.21 14.90
N THR A 108 5.88 2.22 15.63
CA THR A 108 5.62 2.38 17.07
C THR A 108 4.24 3.01 17.28
N LYS A 109 3.79 3.06 18.54
CA LYS A 109 2.57 3.82 18.92
C LYS A 109 2.68 5.31 18.57
N GLN A 110 3.91 5.84 18.49
CA GLN A 110 4.23 7.22 18.11
C GLN A 110 4.43 7.39 16.59
N LEU A 111 4.05 6.39 15.78
CA LEU A 111 4.19 6.35 14.33
C LEU A 111 5.65 6.39 13.85
N ASP A 112 6.59 5.93 14.68
CA ASP A 112 7.98 5.75 14.26
C ASP A 112 8.17 4.45 13.51
N ILE A 113 8.83 4.46 12.35
CA ILE A 113 9.17 3.22 11.65
C ILE A 113 10.21 2.45 12.47
N LYS A 114 9.81 1.27 12.95
CA LYS A 114 10.68 0.29 13.62
C LYS A 114 11.47 -0.52 12.60
N ARG A 115 10.78 -1.00 11.56
CA ARG A 115 11.30 -1.96 10.59
C ARG A 115 10.53 -1.86 9.28
N ILE A 116 11.24 -2.07 8.18
CA ILE A 116 10.66 -2.26 6.84
C ILE A 116 11.12 -3.62 6.34
N ASN A 117 10.19 -4.48 5.95
CA ASN A 117 10.49 -5.79 5.34
C ASN A 117 10.01 -5.78 3.89
N PHE A 118 10.82 -6.38 3.01
CA PHE A 118 10.51 -6.53 1.60
C PHE A 118 10.36 -8.02 1.31
N GLU A 119 9.15 -8.43 0.91
CA GLU A 119 8.86 -9.79 0.50
C GLU A 119 8.74 -9.84 -1.02
N LYS A 120 9.60 -10.65 -1.65
CA LYS A 120 9.71 -10.80 -3.11
C LYS A 120 9.18 -12.13 -3.61
N SER A 121 8.48 -12.89 -2.77
CA SER A 121 7.99 -14.24 -3.06
C SER A 121 7.05 -14.30 -4.27
N LEU A 122 6.31 -13.21 -4.55
CA LEU A 122 5.41 -13.06 -5.70
C LEU A 122 6.00 -12.24 -6.84
N GLN A 123 7.16 -11.61 -6.63
CA GLN A 123 7.77 -10.74 -7.62
C GLN A 123 8.21 -11.55 -8.84
N GLY A 124 7.75 -11.14 -10.02
CA GLY A 124 8.03 -11.85 -11.28
C GLY A 124 7.16 -13.09 -11.52
N LYS A 125 6.24 -13.44 -10.61
CA LYS A 125 5.26 -14.53 -10.83
C LYS A 125 4.00 -14.07 -11.59
N LEU A 126 3.73 -12.77 -11.59
CA LEU A 126 2.63 -12.16 -12.33
C LEU A 126 3.02 -11.99 -13.80
N SER A 127 2.10 -12.32 -14.71
CA SER A 127 2.37 -12.18 -16.15
C SER A 127 2.51 -10.72 -16.61
N THR A 128 1.88 -9.79 -15.91
CA THR A 128 1.92 -8.35 -16.15
C THR A 128 1.71 -7.62 -14.82
N PRO A 129 2.08 -6.33 -14.71
CA PRO A 129 1.72 -5.54 -13.54
C PRO A 129 0.20 -5.55 -13.28
N ALA A 130 -0.19 -5.81 -12.04
CA ALA A 130 -1.57 -5.78 -11.58
C ALA A 130 -2.11 -4.34 -11.48
N CYS A 131 -3.43 -4.19 -11.52
CA CYS A 131 -4.10 -2.89 -11.29
C CYS A 131 -4.91 -2.84 -9.99
N SER A 132 -5.33 -4.00 -9.47
CA SER A 132 -5.95 -4.14 -8.16
C SER A 132 -5.49 -5.45 -7.54
N ALA A 133 -5.46 -5.51 -6.21
CA ALA A 133 -5.18 -6.73 -5.49
C ALA A 133 -6.01 -6.86 -4.21
N ILE A 134 -6.28 -8.10 -3.83
CA ILE A 134 -6.74 -8.50 -2.50
C ILE A 134 -5.64 -9.32 -1.88
N TYR A 135 -5.32 -9.01 -0.64
CA TYR A 135 -4.48 -9.87 0.19
C TYR A 135 -5.30 -10.23 1.43
N ALA A 136 -5.69 -11.49 1.46
CA ALA A 136 -6.51 -12.12 2.48
C ALA A 136 -5.61 -12.99 3.39
N GLU A 137 -6.14 -13.57 4.46
CA GLU A 137 -5.37 -14.43 5.36
C GLU A 137 -4.83 -15.67 4.64
N GLN A 138 -5.62 -16.23 3.73
CA GLN A 138 -5.32 -17.52 3.10
C GLN A 138 -4.95 -17.43 1.61
N PHE A 139 -5.13 -16.26 0.99
CA PHE A 139 -4.86 -16.10 -0.43
C PHE A 139 -4.50 -14.66 -0.80
N VAL A 140 -3.93 -14.52 -1.99
CA VAL A 140 -3.74 -13.23 -2.65
C VAL A 140 -4.32 -13.34 -4.06
N CYS A 141 -5.08 -12.33 -4.46
CA CYS A 141 -5.68 -12.24 -5.78
C CYS A 141 -5.27 -10.93 -6.46
N PHE A 142 -4.92 -10.99 -7.74
CA PHE A 142 -4.58 -9.84 -8.56
C PHE A 142 -5.45 -9.78 -9.81
N SER A 143 -5.82 -8.56 -10.20
CA SER A 143 -6.48 -8.27 -11.48
C SER A 143 -5.55 -7.48 -12.41
N PHE A 144 -5.84 -7.51 -13.71
CA PHE A 144 -5.03 -6.86 -14.74
C PHE A 144 -5.88 -5.99 -15.67
N ASN A 145 -5.32 -4.86 -16.11
CA ASN A 145 -6.00 -3.94 -17.02
C ASN A 145 -6.29 -4.53 -18.42
N SER A 146 -5.41 -5.40 -18.92
CA SER A 146 -5.48 -5.88 -20.32
C SER A 146 -5.68 -7.39 -20.42
N GLN A 147 -6.04 -8.06 -19.31
CA GLN A 147 -6.26 -9.50 -19.30
C GLN A 147 -7.60 -9.83 -18.66
N THR A 148 -8.36 -10.70 -19.32
CA THR A 148 -9.64 -11.26 -18.84
C THR A 148 -9.40 -12.40 -17.88
N LYS A 149 -8.44 -12.27 -16.96
CA LYS A 149 -8.14 -13.29 -15.97
C LYS A 149 -7.69 -12.66 -14.66
N LEU A 150 -7.90 -13.37 -13.57
CA LEU A 150 -7.33 -13.06 -12.25
C LEU A 150 -6.17 -14.00 -11.98
N ALA A 151 -5.14 -13.50 -11.30
CA ALA A 151 -4.10 -14.35 -10.74
C ALA A 151 -4.43 -14.62 -9.26
N PHE A 152 -4.69 -15.88 -8.93
CA PHE A 152 -5.03 -16.34 -7.59
C PHE A 152 -3.90 -17.20 -7.02
N LEU A 153 -3.48 -16.89 -5.80
CA LEU A 153 -2.38 -17.54 -5.10
C LEU A 153 -2.85 -17.98 -3.72
N SER A 154 -2.69 -19.27 -3.40
CA SER A 154 -2.88 -19.76 -2.04
C SER A 154 -1.65 -19.42 -1.19
N LEU A 155 -1.88 -18.90 0.02
CA LEU A 155 -0.83 -18.66 1.03
C LEU A 155 -0.55 -19.91 1.88
N LYS A 156 -1.46 -20.89 1.88
CA LYS A 156 -1.31 -22.17 2.61
C LYS A 156 -0.44 -23.18 1.86
N ASN A 157 -0.60 -23.24 0.54
CA ASN A 157 0.11 -24.19 -0.32
C ASN A 157 1.34 -23.52 -0.95
N GLU A 158 2.24 -24.31 -1.58
CA GLU A 158 3.34 -23.74 -2.36
C GLU A 158 2.82 -22.65 -3.31
N VAL A 159 3.53 -21.52 -3.36
CA VAL A 159 3.13 -20.30 -4.06
C VAL A 159 3.14 -20.53 -5.59
N LYS A 160 2.14 -21.24 -6.08
CA LYS A 160 1.81 -21.47 -7.48
C LYS A 160 0.66 -20.55 -7.84
N VAL A 161 0.89 -19.76 -8.89
CA VAL A 161 -0.15 -18.87 -9.43
C VAL A 161 -1.12 -19.71 -10.24
N SER A 162 -2.39 -19.66 -9.86
CA SER A 162 -3.51 -20.14 -10.66
C SER A 162 -4.16 -18.95 -11.37
N TYR A 163 -4.74 -19.18 -12.54
CA TYR A 163 -5.44 -18.14 -13.29
C TYR A 163 -6.91 -18.49 -13.42
N ILE A 164 -7.78 -17.52 -13.11
CA ILE A 164 -9.23 -17.64 -13.22
C ILE A 164 -9.68 -16.77 -14.38
N GLU A 165 -10.25 -17.36 -15.44
CA GLU A 165 -10.78 -16.61 -16.57
C GLU A 165 -12.05 -15.84 -16.17
N LEU A 166 -12.18 -14.62 -16.69
CA LEU A 166 -13.29 -13.73 -16.47
C LEU A 166 -14.10 -13.54 -17.76
N PRO A 167 -15.43 -13.40 -17.68
CA PRO A 167 -16.24 -12.96 -18.80
C PRO A 167 -15.92 -11.52 -19.21
N GLY A 168 -16.34 -11.16 -20.43
CA GLY A 168 -16.24 -9.80 -20.97
C GLY A 168 -15.07 -9.60 -21.93
N THR A 169 -14.86 -8.34 -22.32
CA THR A 169 -13.95 -8.02 -23.43
C THR A 169 -12.48 -8.04 -23.01
N HIS A 170 -11.61 -8.35 -23.99
CA HIS A 170 -10.16 -8.19 -23.88
C HIS A 170 -9.68 -6.73 -24.01
N SER A 171 -10.60 -5.77 -24.07
CA SER A 171 -10.24 -4.35 -24.11
C SER A 171 -9.61 -3.92 -22.77
N LYS A 172 -8.85 -2.81 -22.80
CA LYS A 172 -8.21 -2.28 -21.60
C LYS A 172 -9.27 -1.75 -20.64
N ILE A 173 -9.54 -2.50 -19.58
CA ILE A 173 -10.53 -2.18 -18.55
C ILE A 173 -9.89 -2.41 -17.18
N VAL A 174 -9.97 -1.40 -16.32
CA VAL A 174 -9.55 -1.53 -14.92
C VAL A 174 -10.55 -2.38 -14.17
N ARG A 175 -10.08 -3.49 -13.60
CA ARG A 175 -10.87 -4.43 -12.81
C ARG A 175 -10.53 -4.27 -11.35
N TYR A 176 -11.53 -3.93 -10.56
CA TYR A 176 -11.42 -3.76 -9.11
C TYR A 176 -11.80 -5.05 -8.41
N LEU A 177 -11.13 -5.31 -7.29
CA LEU A 177 -11.37 -6.49 -6.47
C LEU A 177 -11.84 -6.07 -5.07
N SER A 178 -12.77 -6.84 -4.51
CA SER A 178 -13.17 -6.71 -3.10
C SER A 178 -13.53 -8.08 -2.54
N VAL A 179 -13.29 -8.30 -1.25
CA VAL A 179 -13.58 -9.55 -0.54
C VAL A 179 -14.44 -9.23 0.67
N ASN A 180 -15.29 -10.16 1.08
CA ASN A 180 -16.06 -10.02 2.31
C ASN A 180 -15.23 -10.34 3.56
N ASP A 181 -15.79 -10.03 4.73
CA ASP A 181 -15.10 -10.17 6.03
C ASP A 181 -14.72 -11.63 6.37
N SER A 182 -15.51 -12.61 5.91
CA SER A 182 -15.22 -14.05 6.10
C SER A 182 -14.23 -14.61 5.08
N GLU A 183 -13.80 -13.82 4.11
CA GLU A 183 -12.85 -14.19 3.06
C GLU A 183 -13.24 -15.43 2.23
N ASP A 184 -14.52 -15.80 2.23
CA ASP A 184 -15.07 -16.93 1.48
C ASP A 184 -15.70 -16.50 0.15
N MET A 185 -15.91 -15.20 -0.06
CA MET A 185 -16.48 -14.64 -1.29
C MET A 185 -15.73 -13.39 -1.75
N MET A 186 -15.36 -13.36 -3.03
CA MET A 186 -14.73 -12.21 -3.67
C MET A 186 -15.57 -11.72 -4.85
N VAL A 187 -15.60 -10.41 -5.05
CA VAL A 187 -16.17 -9.77 -6.22
C VAL A 187 -15.09 -9.12 -7.06
N CYS A 188 -15.13 -9.37 -8.37
CA CYS A 188 -14.38 -8.62 -9.36
C CYS A 188 -15.36 -7.77 -10.17
N TRP A 189 -15.14 -6.46 -10.22
CA TRP A 189 -16.05 -5.55 -10.92
C TRP A 189 -15.31 -4.47 -11.72
N TRP A 190 -15.98 -3.90 -12.72
CA TRP A 190 -15.41 -2.84 -13.55
C TRP A 190 -16.47 -1.83 -14.00
N HIS A 191 -16.03 -0.66 -14.45
CA HIS A 191 -16.93 0.29 -15.09
C HIS A 191 -17.04 -0.01 -16.59
N HIS A 192 -18.26 0.14 -17.13
CA HIS A 192 -18.42 0.18 -18.57
C HIS A 192 -18.03 1.55 -19.13
N GLY A 193 -17.41 1.55 -20.29
CA GLY A 193 -17.19 2.77 -21.06
C GLY A 193 -18.48 3.26 -21.74
N PRO A 194 -18.45 4.46 -22.35
CA PRO A 194 -19.61 5.07 -23.00
C PRO A 194 -20.23 4.25 -24.15
N TRP A 195 -19.53 3.23 -24.65
CA TRP A 195 -19.96 2.35 -25.75
C TRP A 195 -20.76 1.11 -25.32
N PHE A 196 -21.14 1.02 -24.04
CA PHE A 196 -21.92 -0.11 -23.50
C PHE A 196 -23.24 -0.39 -24.24
N GLN A 197 -23.87 0.64 -24.79
CA GLN A 197 -25.18 0.52 -25.44
C GLN A 197 -25.13 -0.27 -26.77
N THR A 198 -23.95 -0.45 -27.35
CA THR A 198 -23.75 -1.19 -28.60
C THR A 198 -23.03 -2.53 -28.40
N ALA A 199 -22.78 -2.92 -27.15
CA ALA A 199 -22.03 -4.12 -26.81
C ALA A 199 -22.89 -5.39 -27.00
N HIS A 200 -22.26 -6.55 -27.19
CA HIS A 200 -22.97 -7.83 -27.28
C HIS A 200 -23.40 -8.29 -25.88
N GLU A 201 -24.48 -9.08 -25.74
CA GLU A 201 -25.07 -9.52 -24.44
C GLU A 201 -24.03 -10.00 -23.39
N ASN A 202 -23.01 -10.76 -23.83
CA ASN A 202 -21.92 -11.27 -22.99
C ASN A 202 -20.97 -10.19 -22.45
N GLU A 203 -20.92 -9.02 -23.09
CA GLU A 203 -20.12 -7.86 -22.72
C GLU A 203 -20.88 -6.93 -21.74
N HIS A 204 -22.14 -7.23 -21.42
CA HIS A 204 -22.92 -6.46 -20.45
C HIS A 204 -22.62 -6.80 -18.99
N HIS A 205 -21.89 -7.89 -18.76
CA HIS A 205 -21.42 -8.21 -17.41
C HIS A 205 -20.33 -7.22 -17.01
N ASN A 206 -20.48 -6.61 -15.83
CA ASN A 206 -19.45 -5.79 -15.17
C ASN A 206 -19.06 -6.28 -13.79
N MET A 207 -19.57 -7.44 -13.39
CA MET A 207 -19.37 -7.97 -12.06
C MET A 207 -19.34 -9.49 -12.11
N VAL A 208 -18.41 -10.07 -11.37
CA VAL A 208 -18.24 -11.52 -11.22
C VAL A 208 -18.06 -11.80 -9.74
N LEU A 209 -18.91 -12.69 -9.22
CA LEU A 209 -18.82 -13.18 -7.85
C LEU A 209 -18.13 -14.54 -7.87
N LEU A 210 -17.11 -14.71 -7.03
CA LEU A 210 -16.25 -15.89 -6.98
C LEU A 210 -16.27 -16.44 -5.55
N GLY A 211 -16.54 -17.74 -5.42
CA GLY A 211 -16.37 -18.46 -4.16
C GLY A 211 -14.90 -18.79 -3.92
N CYS A 212 -14.38 -18.41 -2.76
CA CYS A 212 -13.03 -18.74 -2.31
C CYS A 212 -13.06 -20.07 -1.56
N SER A 213 -13.17 -21.18 -2.29
CA SER A 213 -13.06 -22.51 -1.68
C SER A 213 -11.59 -22.88 -1.50
N PHE A 214 -11.14 -22.93 -0.25
CA PHE A 214 -9.83 -23.47 0.11
C PHE A 214 -9.93 -24.99 0.08
N GLY A 215 -9.43 -25.60 -0.99
CA GLY A 215 -9.27 -27.06 -1.09
C GLY A 215 -8.32 -27.61 -0.04
#